data_AF-A0A1I6LY40-F1
#
_entry.id   AF-A0A1I6LY40-F1
#
_cell.length_a   1.000
_cell.length_b   1.000
_cell.length_c   1.000
_cell.angle_alpha   90.00
_cell.angle_beta   90.00
_cell.angle_gamma   90.00
#
_symmetry.space_group_name_H-M   'P 1'
#
loop_
_entity.id
_entity.type
_entity.pdbx_description
1 polymer ?
#
loop_
_entity_poly.entity_id
_entity_poly.type
_entity_poly.pdbx_seq_one_letter_code
_entity_poly.pdbx_strand_id
1 'polypeptide(L)'
;MYEVIEKRKMLPDGTDISTYTREVVSANILEVEAGTTGYQGGDTGHGGRTYFRIQDAASTDMDIHVMRDRFGDATGFEVFLGGDCELETTIRALKFITKVLEEESKEVFD
;
A
#
# COMPACT_ATOMS: atom_id res chain seq x y z
N MET A 1 -14.57 -10.27 -10.84
CA MET A 1 -13.62 -9.16 -10.59
C MET A 1 -14.17 -8.42 -9.39
N TYR A 2 -13.44 -8.37 -8.28
CA TYR A 2 -13.88 -7.63 -7.08
C TYR A 2 -13.89 -6.12 -7.38
N GLU A 3 -14.85 -5.41 -6.78
CA GLU A 3 -15.03 -3.97 -6.97
C GLU A 3 -13.77 -3.20 -6.51
N VAL A 4 -13.32 -2.25 -7.33
CA VAL A 4 -12.29 -1.29 -6.97
C VAL A 4 -12.99 0.01 -6.65
N ILE A 5 -12.77 0.52 -5.44
CA ILE A 5 -13.40 1.74 -4.94
C ILE A 5 -12.36 2.85 -4.91
N GLU A 6 -12.66 3.98 -5.56
CA GLU A 6 -11.87 5.20 -5.43
C GLU A 6 -12.23 5.94 -4.13
N LYS A 7 -11.21 6.41 -3.40
CA LYS A 7 -11.31 7.18 -2.16
C LYS A 7 -10.41 8.41 -2.24
N ARG A 8 -10.57 9.31 -1.26
CA ARG A 8 -9.65 10.42 -1.00
C ARG A 8 -8.93 10.20 0.32
N LYS A 9 -7.65 10.56 0.39
CA LYS A 9 -6.84 10.40 1.58
C LYS A 9 -5.91 11.60 1.81
N MET A 10 -6.02 12.17 2.99
CA MET A 10 -5.06 13.16 3.49
C MET A 10 -3.86 12.44 4.12
N LEU A 11 -2.67 12.73 3.59
CA LEU A 11 -1.40 12.22 4.09
C LEU A 11 -0.93 13.03 5.32
N PRO A 12 0.04 12.52 6.10
CA PRO A 12 0.52 13.20 7.31
C PRO A 12 1.06 14.62 7.09
N ASP A 13 1.51 14.94 5.87
CA ASP A 13 2.01 16.28 5.50
C ASP A 13 0.92 17.22 4.96
N GLY A 14 -0.34 16.79 4.96
CA GLY A 14 -1.49 17.56 4.47
C GLY A 14 -1.79 17.37 2.99
N THR A 15 -0.98 16.61 2.24
CA THR A 15 -1.25 16.31 0.82
C THR A 15 -2.50 15.44 0.69
N ASP A 16 -3.47 15.86 -0.13
CA ASP A 16 -4.69 15.08 -0.40
C ASP A 16 -4.60 14.37 -1.75
N ILE A 17 -4.67 13.04 -1.72
CA ILE A 17 -4.49 12.15 -2.88
C ILE A 17 -5.73 11.32 -3.16
N SER A 18 -5.94 10.93 -4.42
CA SER A 18 -6.85 9.85 -4.74
C SER A 18 -6.20 8.50 -4.42
N THR A 19 -6.96 7.59 -3.84
CA THR A 19 -6.53 6.22 -3.54
C THR A 19 -7.54 5.23 -4.08
N TYR A 20 -7.08 4.02 -4.36
CA TYR A 20 -7.91 2.93 -4.85
C TYR A 20 -7.80 1.77 -3.89
N THR A 21 -8.95 1.20 -3.54
CA THR A 21 -9.01 0.11 -2.58
C THR A 21 -9.83 -1.06 -3.08
N ARG A 22 -9.50 -2.26 -2.61
CA ARG A 22 -10.29 -3.48 -2.81
C ARG A 22 -10.03 -4.48 -1.70
N GLU A 23 -10.95 -5.43 -1.56
CA GLU A 23 -10.72 -6.63 -0.77
C GLU A 23 -10.06 -7.75 -1.60
N VAL A 24 -9.17 -8.49 -0.96
CA VAL A 24 -8.56 -9.72 -1.47
C VAL A 24 -9.05 -10.86 -0.61
N VAL A 25 -10.04 -11.59 -1.13
CA VAL A 25 -10.72 -12.67 -0.41
C VAL A 25 -10.12 -14.03 -0.77
N SER A 26 -9.83 -14.82 0.26
CA SER A 26 -9.58 -16.27 0.25
C SER A 26 -10.02 -16.84 1.62
N ALA A 27 -9.29 -17.78 2.23
CA ALA A 27 -9.54 -18.19 3.63
C ALA A 27 -9.23 -17.06 4.64
N ASN A 28 -8.37 -16.11 4.27
CA ASN A 28 -8.20 -14.81 4.92
C ASN A 28 -8.69 -13.66 4.00
N ILE A 29 -8.95 -12.49 4.57
CA ILE A 29 -9.40 -11.29 3.85
C ILE A 29 -8.46 -10.13 4.15
N LEU A 30 -7.85 -9.57 3.11
CA LEU A 30 -7.07 -8.34 3.18
C LEU A 30 -7.84 -7.19 2.53
N GLU A 31 -7.96 -6.05 3.22
CA GLU A 31 -8.27 -4.77 2.57
C GLU A 31 -6.96 -4.10 2.14
N VAL A 32 -6.87 -3.75 0.86
CA VAL A 32 -5.67 -3.15 0.28
C VAL A 32 -6.02 -1.79 -0.29
N GLU A 33 -5.19 -0.79 -0.06
CA GLU A 33 -5.39 0.57 -0.57
C GLU A 33 -4.05 1.14 -1.04
N ALA A 34 -4.03 1.82 -2.19
CA ALA A 34 -2.84 2.50 -2.69
C ALA A 34 -3.20 3.77 -3.44
N GLY A 35 -2.26 4.71 -3.53
CA GLY A 35 -2.39 5.93 -4.31
C GLY A 35 -1.10 6.72 -4.33
N THR A 36 -0.93 7.55 -5.35
CA THR A 36 0.24 8.42 -5.48
C THR A 36 -0.14 9.75 -6.14
N THR A 37 0.65 10.79 -5.90
CA THR A 37 0.58 12.02 -6.71
C THR A 37 1.37 11.91 -8.02
N GLY A 38 2.00 10.76 -8.25
CA GLY A 38 2.88 10.46 -9.37
C GLY A 38 4.26 11.11 -9.25
N TYR A 39 5.08 10.95 -10.28
CA TYR A 39 6.39 11.58 -10.29
C TYR A 39 6.27 13.09 -10.49
N GLN A 40 6.85 13.87 -9.56
CA GLN A 40 6.85 15.34 -9.59
C GLN A 40 8.25 15.95 -9.71
N GLY A 41 9.29 15.10 -9.67
CA GLY A 41 10.69 15.53 -9.59
C GLY A 41 11.07 16.10 -8.21
N GLY A 42 12.37 16.11 -7.89
CA GLY A 42 12.86 16.63 -6.61
C GLY A 42 12.84 15.62 -5.46
N ASP A 43 13.19 16.11 -4.26
CA ASP A 43 13.31 15.35 -3.01
C ASP A 43 12.01 15.40 -2.19
N THR A 44 12.02 14.95 -0.93
CA THR A 44 10.84 14.93 -0.05
C THR A 44 10.11 16.29 0.03
N GLY A 45 10.80 17.42 -0.13
CA GLY A 45 10.19 18.75 -0.08
C GLY A 45 9.34 19.12 -1.31
N HIS A 46 9.67 18.56 -2.48
CA HIS A 46 9.08 18.96 -3.77
C HIS A 46 8.58 17.78 -4.63
N GLY A 47 8.94 16.56 -4.25
CA GLY A 47 8.65 15.32 -4.96
C GLY A 47 7.29 14.73 -4.61
N GLY A 48 6.97 13.66 -5.33
CA GLY A 48 5.68 12.98 -5.22
C GLY A 48 5.42 12.38 -3.83
N ARG A 49 4.19 11.93 -3.64
CA ARG A 49 3.78 11.18 -2.46
C ARG A 49 3.23 9.84 -2.87
N THR A 50 3.66 8.80 -2.17
CA THR A 50 3.20 7.44 -2.37
C THR A 50 2.58 6.96 -1.07
N TYR A 51 1.41 6.36 -1.18
CA TYR A 51 0.70 5.73 -0.09
C TYR A 51 0.30 4.33 -0.50
N PHE A 52 0.49 3.39 0.41
CA PHE A 52 -0.21 2.11 0.35
C PHE A 52 -0.47 1.59 1.76
N ARG A 53 -1.44 0.70 1.89
CA ARG A 53 -1.80 0.00 3.11
C ARG A 53 -2.32 -1.38 2.75
N ILE A 54 -1.95 -2.34 3.59
CA ILE A 54 -2.56 -3.66 3.67
C ILE A 54 -3.11 -3.76 5.09
N GLN A 55 -4.36 -4.17 5.24
CA GLN A 55 -5.02 -4.34 6.53
C GLN A 55 -5.70 -5.70 6.57
N ASP A 56 -5.57 -6.40 7.70
CA ASP A 56 -6.41 -7.56 7.99
C ASP A 56 -7.87 -7.11 8.13
N ALA A 57 -8.72 -7.61 7.23
CA ALA A 57 -10.15 -7.42 7.28
C ALA A 57 -10.85 -8.63 7.92
N ALA A 58 -10.25 -9.83 7.82
CA ALA A 58 -10.66 -11.00 8.57
C ALA A 58 -9.61 -12.14 8.48
N SER A 59 -9.36 -12.78 9.62
CA SER A 59 -8.74 -14.11 9.70
C SER A 59 -7.34 -14.21 9.07
N THR A 60 -6.56 -13.13 9.05
CA THR A 60 -5.17 -13.17 8.59
C THR A 60 -4.21 -13.39 9.76
N ASP A 61 -3.36 -14.41 9.69
CA ASP A 61 -2.23 -14.55 10.62
C ASP A 61 -1.11 -13.58 10.20
N MET A 62 -1.03 -12.44 10.89
CA MET A 62 -0.16 -11.32 10.52
C MET A 62 0.51 -10.71 11.75
N ASP A 63 1.83 -10.53 11.67
CA ASP A 63 2.61 -9.73 12.61
C ASP A 63 3.43 -8.67 11.84
N ILE A 64 3.51 -7.46 12.38
CA ILE A 64 4.16 -6.32 11.73
C ILE A 64 5.08 -5.64 12.72
N HIS A 65 6.36 -5.52 12.37
CA HIS A 65 7.31 -4.74 13.14
C HIS A 65 7.77 -3.52 12.36
N VAL A 66 7.84 -2.38 13.06
CA VAL A 66 8.51 -1.18 12.56
C VAL A 66 9.93 -1.18 13.12
N MET A 67 10.92 -1.26 12.23
CA MET A 67 12.31 -1.07 12.59
C MET A 67 12.56 0.41 12.87
N ARG A 68 13.23 0.70 13.98
CA ARG A 68 13.52 2.07 14.41
C ARG A 68 15.00 2.25 14.69
N ASP A 69 15.52 3.44 14.42
CA ASP A 69 16.87 3.81 14.84
C ASP A 69 16.90 4.21 16.32
N ARG A 70 18.09 4.62 16.79
CA ARG A 70 18.31 5.07 18.17
C ARG A 70 17.55 6.34 18.55
N PHE A 71 17.07 7.11 17.58
CA PHE A 71 16.30 8.33 17.79
C PHE A 71 14.79 8.07 17.72
N GLY A 72 14.38 6.86 17.36
CA GLY A 72 12.99 6.43 17.24
C GLY A 72 12.42 6.61 15.83
N ASP A 73 13.21 7.09 14.88
CA ASP A 73 12.78 7.27 13.49
C ASP A 73 12.64 5.91 12.81
N ALA A 74 11.59 5.78 11.98
CA ALA A 74 11.36 4.54 11.25
C ALA A 74 12.42 4.35 10.18
N THR A 75 13.13 3.23 10.23
CA THR A 75 14.15 2.83 9.24
C THR A 75 13.66 1.75 8.29
N GLY A 76 12.53 1.13 8.61
CA GLY A 76 11.84 0.19 7.75
C GLY A 76 10.74 -0.53 8.50
N PHE A 77 10.16 -1.54 7.86
CA PHE A 77 9.15 -2.40 8.45
C PHE A 77 9.28 -3.80 7.88
N GLU A 78 8.83 -4.79 8.64
CA GLU A 78 8.76 -6.19 8.24
C GLU A 78 7.35 -6.71 8.52
N VAL A 79 6.89 -7.63 7.66
CA VAL A 79 5.57 -8.26 7.74
C VAL A 79 5.77 -9.76 7.73
N PHE A 80 5.29 -10.43 8.76
CA PHE A 80 5.29 -11.89 8.89
C PHE A 80 3.87 -12.40 8.66
N LEU A 81 3.77 -13.50 7.91
CA LEU A 81 2.51 -14.06 7.46
C LEU A 81 2.56 -15.58 7.57
N GLY A 82 1.52 -16.17 8.17
CA GLY A 82 1.49 -17.58 8.50
C GLY A 82 0.51 -18.39 7.66
N GLY A 83 0.99 -18.97 6.56
CA GLY A 83 0.21 -19.95 5.78
C GLY A 83 0.25 -19.75 4.27
N ASP A 84 -0.23 -20.75 3.53
CA ASP A 84 -0.31 -20.72 2.07
C ASP A 84 -1.33 -19.68 1.59
N CYS A 85 -2.39 -19.46 2.38
CA CYS A 85 -3.45 -18.51 2.05
C CYS A 85 -2.95 -17.07 2.13
N GLU A 86 -2.22 -16.73 3.19
CA GLU A 86 -1.60 -15.43 3.43
C GLU A 86 -0.54 -15.13 2.37
N LEU A 87 0.21 -16.15 1.93
CA LEU A 87 1.13 -16.03 0.81
C LEU A 87 0.38 -15.65 -0.48
N GLU A 88 -0.69 -16.36 -0.82
CA GLU A 88 -1.48 -16.09 -2.04
C GLU A 88 -2.13 -14.70 -2.00
N THR A 89 -2.82 -14.38 -0.90
CA THR A 89 -3.55 -13.11 -0.76
C THR A 89 -2.58 -11.92 -0.74
N THR A 90 -1.42 -12.06 -0.12
CA THR A 90 -0.38 -11.01 -0.11
C THR A 90 0.23 -10.79 -1.48
N ILE A 91 0.51 -11.85 -2.26
CA ILE A 91 0.93 -11.69 -3.66
C ILE A 91 -0.11 -10.90 -4.47
N ARG A 92 -1.40 -11.21 -4.28
CA ARG A 92 -2.50 -10.51 -4.96
C ARG A 92 -2.69 -9.07 -4.48
N ALA A 93 -2.40 -8.80 -3.21
CA ALA A 93 -2.40 -7.46 -2.62
C ALA A 93 -1.27 -6.61 -3.20
N LEU A 94 -0.04 -7.12 -3.17
CA LEU A 94 1.14 -6.44 -3.72
C LEU A 94 0.98 -6.14 -5.21
N LYS A 95 0.50 -7.10 -6.01
CA LYS A 95 0.21 -6.87 -7.44
C LYS A 95 -0.80 -5.74 -7.67
N PHE A 96 -1.80 -5.60 -6.79
CA PHE A 96 -2.75 -4.50 -6.89
C PHE A 96 -2.11 -3.16 -6.55
N ILE A 97 -1.34 -3.11 -5.45
CA ILE A 97 -0.60 -1.90 -5.07
C ILE A 97 0.31 -1.47 -6.21
N THR A 98 1.13 -2.39 -6.73
CA THR A 98 2.02 -2.11 -7.87
C THR A 98 1.24 -1.55 -9.05
N LYS A 99 0.16 -2.22 -9.45
CA LYS A 99 -0.68 -1.76 -10.56
C LYS A 99 -1.20 -0.33 -10.36
N VAL A 100 -1.77 -0.03 -9.19
CA VAL A 100 -2.29 1.31 -8.88
C VAL A 100 -1.18 2.35 -8.93
N LEU A 101 -0.02 2.04 -8.36
CA LEU A 101 1.12 2.97 -8.35
C LEU A 101 1.68 3.20 -9.76
N GLU A 102 1.73 2.18 -10.61
CA GLU A 102 2.16 2.30 -12.01
C GLU A 102 1.17 3.11 -12.85
N GLU A 103 -0.14 2.86 -12.71
CA GLU A 103 -1.18 3.59 -13.44
C GLU A 103 -1.22 5.07 -13.03
N GLU A 104 -1.08 5.36 -11.74
CA GLU A 104 -1.13 6.73 -11.20
C GLU A 104 0.20 7.47 -11.24
N SER A 105 1.33 6.79 -11.48
CA SER A 105 2.63 7.44 -11.62
C SER A 105 2.71 8.34 -12.85
N LYS A 106 1.85 8.09 -13.85
CA LYS A 106 1.77 8.77 -15.16
C LYS A 106 3.10 8.78 -15.91
N GLU A 107 3.98 7.85 -15.57
CA GLU A 107 5.20 7.58 -16.34
C GLU A 107 4.78 6.86 -17.62
N VAL A 108 5.12 7.45 -18.77
CA VAL A 108 5.00 6.75 -20.04
C VAL A 108 6.15 5.75 -20.06
N PHE A 109 5.89 4.51 -19.69
CA PHE A 109 6.79 3.41 -19.99
C PHE A 109 6.74 3.18 -21.52
N ASP A 110 7.87 3.39 -22.20
CA ASP A 110 8.08 2.88 -23.57
C ASP A 110 8.14 1.34 -23.58
#